data_AF-A0A969X4Q5-F1
#
_entry.id   AF-A0A969X4Q5-F1
#
_cell.length_a   1.000
_cell.length_b   1.000
_cell.length_c   1.000
_cell.angle_alpha   90.00
_cell.angle_beta   90.00
_cell.angle_gamma   90.00
#
_symmetry.space_group_name_H-M   'P 1'
#
loop_
_entity.id
_entity.type
_entity.pdbx_description
1 polymer ?
#
loop_
_entity_poly.entity_id
_entity_poly.type
_entity_poly.pdbx_seq_one_letter_code
_entity_poly.pdbx_strand_id
1 'polypeptide(L)' 'MPTAPVTSKLTLAEQWSMYEHLNAVECCANKCDFYLNHVQDPQVKEHVMQCRDMCTSHATQLRSTLQNAGISV' A
#
# COMPACT_ATOMS: atom_id res chain seq x y z
N MET A 1 -6.58 -3.58 -36.00
CA MET A 1 -7.28 -3.86 -34.73
C MET A 1 -6.97 -2.70 -33.78
N PRO A 2 -7.93 -1.86 -33.40
CA PRO A 2 -7.71 -0.91 -32.32
C PRO A 2 -7.89 -1.65 -30.99
N THR A 3 -6.81 -1.81 -30.23
CA THR A 3 -6.83 -2.22 -28.84
C THR A 3 -7.46 -1.09 -28.02
N ALA A 4 -8.69 -1.30 -27.54
CA ALA A 4 -9.37 -0.34 -26.68
C ALA A 4 -8.48 -0.01 -25.45
N PRO A 5 -8.41 1.26 -25.02
CA PRO A 5 -7.71 1.59 -23.79
C PRO A 5 -8.42 0.89 -22.63
N VAL A 6 -7.68 0.11 -21.84
CA VAL A 6 -8.19 -0.52 -20.62
C VAL A 6 -8.34 0.58 -19.56
N THR A 7 -9.37 1.43 -19.70
CA THR A 7 -9.87 2.25 -18.61
C THR A 7 -10.90 1.42 -17.87
N SER A 8 -10.44 0.49 -17.04
CA SER A 8 -11.29 -0.09 -16.00
C SER A 8 -11.62 1.04 -15.02
N LYS A 9 -12.73 1.74 -15.26
CA LYS A 9 -13.23 2.76 -14.34
C LYS A 9 -13.61 2.04 -13.04
N LEU A 10 -12.75 2.13 -12.03
CA LEU A 10 -13.11 1.74 -10.67
C LEU A 10 -14.40 2.47 -10.27
N THR A 11 -15.35 1.75 -9.71
CA THR A 11 -16.54 2.32 -9.08
C THR A 11 -16.12 3.19 -7.90
N LEU A 12 -16.94 4.19 -7.52
CA LEU A 12 -16.64 5.05 -6.38
C LEU A 12 -16.40 4.26 -5.08
N ALA A 13 -17.11 3.15 -4.90
CA ALA A 13 -16.93 2.27 -3.75
C ALA A 13 -15.57 1.56 -3.76
N GLU A 14 -15.11 1.08 -4.92
CA GLU A 14 -13.78 0.48 -5.07
C GLU A 14 -12.67 1.50 -4.85
N GLN A 15 -12.84 2.72 -5.37
CA GLN A 15 -11.90 3.83 -5.17
C GLN A 15 -11.73 4.14 -3.68
N TRP A 16 -12.85 4.30 -2.97
CA TRP A 16 -12.85 4.60 -1.54
C TRP A 16 -12.26 3.46 -0.72
N SER A 17 -12.66 2.22 -1.02
CA SER A 17 -12.11 1.02 -0.37
C SER A 17 -10.59 0.91 -0.57
N MET A 18 -10.09 1.13 -1.80
CA MET A 18 -8.65 1.14 -2.08
C MET A 18 -7.92 2.28 -1.37
N TYR A 19 -8.52 3.46 -1.26
CA TYR A 19 -7.96 4.58 -0.51
C TYR A 19 -7.88 4.29 0.99
N GLU A 20 -8.93 3.73 1.59
CA GLU A 20 -8.90 3.28 2.98
C GLU A 20 -7.83 2.21 3.21
N HIS A 21 -7.72 1.26 2.27
CA HIS A 21 -6.71 0.21 2.35
C HIS A 21 -5.29 0.78 2.25
N LEU A 22 -5.08 1.77 1.39
CA LEU A 22 -3.81 2.49 1.28
C LEU A 22 -3.43 3.12 2.63
N ASN A 23 -4.34 3.87 3.24
CA ASN A 23 -4.11 4.51 4.53
C ASN A 23 -3.80 3.49 5.64
N ALA A 24 -4.50 2.35 5.66
CA ALA A 24 -4.27 1.29 6.63
C ALA A 24 -2.87 0.67 6.48
N VAL A 25 -2.44 0.40 5.24
CA VAL A 25 -1.14 -0.21 4.95
C VAL A 25 0.00 0.77 5.24
N GLU A 26 -0.15 2.05 4.92
CA GLU A 26 0.83 3.09 5.27
C GLU A 26 0.96 3.25 6.79
N CYS A 27 -0.15 3.21 7.52
CA CYS A 27 -0.15 3.20 8.98
C CYS A 27 0.59 1.96 9.53
N CYS A 28 0.42 0.79 8.91
CA CYS A 28 1.15 -0.42 9.28
C CYS A 28 2.66 -0.25 9.06
N ALA A 29 3.09 0.26 7.91
CA ALA A 29 4.50 0.53 7.63
C ALA A 29 5.11 1.49 8.67
N ASN A 30 4.41 2.56 9.03
CA ASN A 30 4.84 3.52 10.06
C ASN A 30 4.97 2.87 11.45
N LYS A 31 4.08 1.94 11.81
CA LYS A 31 4.20 1.17 13.05
C LYS A 31 5.40 0.22 13.02
N CYS A 32 5.67 -0.42 11.88
CA CYS A 32 6.87 -1.23 11.72
C CYS A 32 8.14 -0.38 11.92
N ASP A 33 8.20 0.82 11.35
CA ASP A 33 9.30 1.77 11.58
C ASP A 33 9.48 2.11 13.06
N PHE A 34 8.37 2.35 13.77
CA PHE A 34 8.40 2.53 15.22
C PHE A 34 8.98 1.29 15.93
N TYR A 35 8.48 0.09 15.63
CA TYR A 35 8.94 -1.14 16.28
C TYR A 35 10.41 -1.44 16.02
N LEU A 36 10.93 -1.16 14.82
CA LEU A 36 12.36 -1.39 14.50
C LEU A 36 13.31 -0.58 15.38
N ASN A 37 12.87 0.58 15.90
CA ASN A 37 13.65 1.38 16.84
C ASN A 37 13.70 0.79 18.26
N HIS A 38 12.73 -0.07 18.62
CA HIS A 38 12.55 -0.56 20.00
C HIS A 38 12.86 -2.05 20.17
N VAL A 39 12.62 -2.87 19.14
CA VAL A 39 12.92 -4.30 19.18
C VAL A 39 14.43 -4.48 19.28
N GLN A 40 14.88 -5.40 20.14
CA GLN A 40 16.29 -5.77 20.27
C GLN A 40 16.57 -7.18 19.73
N ASP A 41 15.56 -8.05 19.76
CA ASP A 41 15.66 -9.40 19.24
C ASP A 41 15.88 -9.41 17.70
N PRO A 42 16.95 -10.04 17.20
CA PRO A 42 17.26 -10.04 15.77
C PRO A 42 16.20 -10.73 14.90
N GLN A 43 15.60 -11.82 15.38
CA GLN A 43 14.58 -12.54 14.61
C GLN A 43 13.31 -11.68 14.52
N VAL A 44 12.89 -11.08 15.63
CA VAL A 44 11.72 -10.18 15.62
C VAL A 44 12.00 -8.97 14.72
N LYS A 45 13.22 -8.39 14.74
CA LYS A 45 13.59 -7.32 13.80
C LYS A 45 13.42 -7.75 12.36
N GLU A 46 13.92 -8.93 11.99
CA GLU A 46 13.80 -9.45 10.63
C GLU A 46 12.34 -9.56 10.19
N HIS A 47 11.46 -10.12 11.04
CA HIS A 47 10.04 -10.23 10.74
C HIS A 47 9.37 -8.85 10.60
N VAL A 48 9.71 -7.89 11.45
CA VAL A 48 9.18 -6.52 11.37
C VAL A 48 9.67 -5.82 10.09
N MET A 49 10.94 -6.00 9.70
CA MET A 49 11.47 -5.49 8.44
C MET A 49 10.73 -6.07 7.23
N GLN A 50 10.55 -7.39 7.18
CA GLN A 50 9.80 -8.05 6.11
C GLN A 50 8.36 -7.53 6.03
N CYS A 51 7.70 -7.33 7.18
CA CYS A 51 6.36 -6.76 7.24
C CYS A 51 6.32 -5.32 6.70
N ARG A 52 7.29 -4.48 7.07
CA ARG A 52 7.44 -3.11 6.55
C ARG A 52 7.60 -3.10 5.03
N ASP A 53 8.45 -3.96 4.49
CA ASP A 53 8.74 -4.03 3.07
C ASP A 53 7.51 -4.47 2.26
N MET A 54 6.76 -5.46 2.78
CA MET A 54 5.47 -5.85 2.20
C MET A 54 4.47 -4.69 2.21
N CYS A 55 4.34 -3.98 3.33
CA CYS A 55 3.42 -2.84 3.43
C CYS A 55 3.81 -1.73 2.44
N THR A 56 5.10 -1.41 2.34
CA THR A 56 5.60 -0.36 1.43
C THR A 56 5.36 -0.73 -0.04
N SER A 57 5.58 -2.00 -0.39
CA SER A 57 5.28 -2.53 -1.73
C SER A 57 3.77 -2.45 -2.05
N HIS A 58 2.91 -2.90 -1.14
CA HIS A 58 1.46 -2.80 -1.30
C HIS A 58 0.97 -1.36 -1.40
N ALA A 59 1.46 -0.45 -0.57
CA ALA A 59 1.11 0.97 -0.64
C ALA A 59 1.49 1.58 -2.01
N THR A 60 2.66 1.22 -2.54
CA THR A 60 3.11 1.67 -3.87
C THR A 60 2.17 1.18 -4.98
N GLN A 61 1.74 -0.08 -4.91
CA GLN A 61 0.79 -0.66 -5.88
C GLN A 61 -0.60 -0.01 -5.79
N LEU A 62 -1.10 0.23 -4.58
CA LEU A 62 -2.38 0.89 -4.35
C LEU A 62 -2.35 2.35 -4.83
N ARG A 63 -1.28 3.10 -4.53
CA ARG A 63 -1.09 4.47 -5.06
C ARG A 63 -1.08 4.49 -6.58
N SER A 64 -0.34 3.58 -7.20
CA SER A 64 -0.27 3.47 -8.67
C SER A 64 -1.65 3.17 -9.26
N THR A 65 -2.42 2.28 -8.64
CA THR A 65 -3.78 1.93 -9.05
C THR A 65 -4.73 3.13 -8.96
N LEU A 66 -4.69 3.85 -7.84
CA LEU A 66 -5.53 5.04 -7.60
C LEU A 66 -5.16 6.18 -8.56
N GLN A 67 -3.86 6.43 -8.79
CA GLN A 67 -3.39 7.42 -9.77
C GLN A 67 -3.83 7.07 -11.19
N ASN A 68 -3.74 5.81 -11.59
CA ASN A 68 -4.22 5.34 -12.91
C ASN A 68 -5.75 5.47 -13.05
N ALA A 69 -6.49 5.45 -11.94
CA ALA A 69 -7.92 5.72 -11.89
C ALA A 69 -8.26 7.23 -11.86
N GLY A 70 -7.26 8.12 -11.87
CA GLY A 70 -7.43 9.57 -11.84
C GLY A 70 -7.63 10.14 -10.44
N ILE A 71 -7.31 9.39 -9.39
CA ILE A 71 -7.44 9.81 -8.00
C ILE A 71 -6.07 10.26 -7.52
N SER A 72 -5.99 11.51 -7.07
CA SER A 72 -4.80 12.01 -6.39
C SER A 72 -4.77 11.46 -4.96
N VAL A 73 -3.71 10.73 -4.63
CA VAL A 73 -3.43 10.17 -3.30
C VAL A 73 -2.05 10.59 -2.84
#